data_AF-A0A9X0QD56-F1
#
_entry.id   AF-A0A9X0QD56-F1
#
_cell.length_a   1.000
_cell.length_b   1.000
_cell.length_c   1.000
_cell.angle_alpha   90.00
_cell.angle_beta   90.00
_cell.angle_gamma   90.00
#
_symmetry.space_group_name_H-M   'P 1'
#
loop_
_entity.id
_entity.type
_entity.pdbx_description
1 polymer ?
#
loop_
_entity_poly.entity_id
_entity_poly.type
_entity_poly.pdbx_seq_one_letter_code
_entity_poly.pdbx_strand_id
1 'polypeptide(L)'
;MTRTIKLLVVAVTLIVAACIAPTPASAQPGYGPPPRITCSSNDGNRNWCDIGPSRDVRLVRQISGSACIKGSTWGTDRRGLWVDRGCRAEFVVAAGGPPPPQYGAPRIVTCSSNDGKRNWCDIGPSRDVRLARQISGSACIQGSTWGTDRRGLWVDRGCRADFKVR
;
A
#
# COMPACT_ATOMS: atom_id res chain seq x y z
N MET A 1 -33.45 -67.91 43.51
CA MET A 1 -33.28 -68.45 42.14
C MET A 1 -33.35 -67.27 41.16
N THR A 2 -32.45 -66.27 41.19
CA THR A 2 -31.11 -66.17 40.53
C THR A 2 -31.07 -66.53 39.03
N ARG A 3 -30.84 -65.52 38.18
CA ARG A 3 -30.08 -65.59 36.89
C ARG A 3 -29.86 -64.15 36.35
N THR A 4 -28.75 -63.50 36.70
CA THR A 4 -27.43 -63.44 36.02
C THR A 4 -27.25 -62.19 35.16
N ILE A 5 -26.61 -61.20 35.76
CA ILE A 5 -25.92 -60.04 35.15
C ILE A 5 -24.58 -60.54 34.57
N LYS A 6 -24.29 -60.24 33.30
CA LYS A 6 -22.95 -60.36 32.67
C LYS A 6 -22.64 -59.00 32.01
N LEU A 7 -21.80 -58.17 32.64
CA LEU A 7 -20.34 -58.07 32.46
C LEU A 7 -19.91 -57.48 31.10
N LEU A 8 -19.69 -56.16 31.12
CA LEU A 8 -18.47 -55.43 30.75
C LEU A 8 -17.59 -55.98 29.61
N VAL A 9 -17.53 -55.24 28.50
CA VAL A 9 -16.36 -55.05 27.62
C VAL A 9 -16.46 -53.60 27.11
N VAL A 10 -15.77 -52.59 27.68
CA VAL A 10 -14.40 -52.14 27.34
C VAL A 10 -14.28 -51.91 25.82
N ALA A 11 -14.03 -50.74 25.24
CA ALA A 11 -13.07 -49.71 25.56
C ALA A 11 -13.43 -48.41 24.83
N VAL A 12 -13.07 -47.30 25.47
CA VAL A 12 -12.87 -45.98 24.90
C VAL A 12 -11.90 -46.06 23.73
N THR A 13 -12.34 -45.72 22.52
CA THR A 13 -11.46 -45.42 21.38
C THR A 13 -11.38 -43.91 21.16
N LEU A 14 -10.37 -43.31 21.79
CA LEU A 14 -9.78 -42.04 21.40
C LEU A 14 -9.18 -42.19 20.00
N ILE A 15 -9.70 -41.46 19.00
CA ILE A 15 -8.93 -41.11 17.80
C ILE A 15 -8.88 -39.58 17.69
N VAL A 16 -7.64 -39.14 17.59
CA VAL A 16 -7.11 -37.78 17.63
C VAL A 16 -7.29 -37.09 16.27
N ALA A 17 -7.37 -35.75 16.34
CA ALA A 17 -7.11 -34.77 15.28
C ALA A 17 -8.13 -34.71 14.12
N ALA A 18 -8.54 -33.53 13.66
CA ALA A 18 -7.81 -32.28 13.62
C ALA A 18 -8.76 -31.11 13.85
N CYS A 19 -8.33 -30.14 14.66
CA CYS A 19 -8.86 -28.80 14.62
C CYS A 19 -8.54 -28.23 13.23
N ILE A 20 -9.46 -28.38 12.27
CA ILE A 20 -9.48 -27.56 11.07
C ILE A 20 -9.89 -26.17 11.55
N ALA A 21 -8.92 -25.43 12.11
CA ALA A 21 -9.11 -24.01 12.28
C ALA A 21 -9.29 -23.44 10.87
N PRO A 22 -10.38 -22.72 10.56
CA PRO A 22 -10.46 -22.00 9.31
C PRO A 22 -9.25 -21.08 9.27
N THR A 23 -8.37 -21.28 8.29
CA THR A 23 -7.29 -20.33 8.04
C THR A 23 -7.95 -18.97 7.84
N PRO A 24 -7.52 -17.90 8.53
CA PRO A 24 -7.99 -16.57 8.19
C PRO A 24 -7.68 -16.36 6.71
N ALA A 25 -8.73 -16.18 5.90
CA ALA A 25 -8.58 -15.83 4.50
C ALA A 25 -7.80 -14.51 4.47
N SER A 26 -6.54 -14.57 4.07
CA SER A 26 -5.79 -13.38 3.72
C SER A 26 -6.47 -12.77 2.50
N ALA A 27 -7.12 -11.63 2.69
CA ALA A 27 -7.61 -10.82 1.58
C ALA A 27 -6.42 -10.49 0.69
N GLN A 28 -6.30 -11.17 -0.46
CA GLN A 28 -5.29 -10.85 -1.45
C GLN A 28 -5.53 -9.39 -1.89
N PRO A 29 -4.47 -8.58 -2.07
CA PRO A 29 -4.60 -7.27 -2.71
C PRO A 29 -5.38 -7.47 -4.02
N GLY A 30 -6.53 -6.83 -4.12
CA GLY A 30 -7.54 -7.15 -5.13
C GLY A 30 -6.98 -7.08 -6.54
N TYR A 31 -6.68 -8.24 -7.12
CA TYR A 31 -6.51 -8.44 -8.56
C TYR A 31 -7.90 -8.43 -9.24
N GLY A 32 -8.66 -7.36 -9.02
CA GLY A 32 -9.87 -7.07 -9.77
C GLY A 32 -9.51 -6.28 -11.04
N PRO A 33 -10.34 -6.33 -12.10
CA PRO A 33 -10.24 -5.38 -13.20
C PRO A 33 -10.17 -3.94 -12.65
N PRO A 34 -9.34 -3.06 -13.23
CA PRO A 34 -9.19 -1.71 -12.71
C PRO A 34 -10.55 -1.01 -12.69
N PRO A 35 -10.86 -0.24 -11.63
CA PRO A 35 -12.18 0.33 -11.43
C PRO A 35 -12.58 1.19 -12.63
N ARG A 36 -13.78 0.90 -13.15
CA ARG A 36 -14.44 1.70 -14.18
C ARG A 36 -15.25 2.78 -13.51
N ILE A 37 -15.10 4.02 -13.95
CA ILE A 37 -15.85 5.16 -13.45
C ILE A 37 -16.53 5.88 -14.62
N THR A 38 -17.80 6.25 -14.42
CA THR A 38 -18.52 7.12 -15.36
C THR A 38 -18.43 8.55 -14.86
N CYS A 39 -17.95 9.45 -15.72
CA CYS A 39 -17.87 10.88 -15.41
C CYS A 39 -18.57 11.71 -16.48
N SER A 40 -19.35 12.69 -16.04
CA SER A 40 -20.30 13.40 -16.93
C SER A 40 -20.35 14.92 -16.70
N SER A 41 -20.19 15.67 -17.78
CA SER A 41 -20.61 17.07 -17.91
C SER A 41 -22.03 17.09 -18.51
N ASN A 42 -23.05 17.26 -17.67
CA ASN A 42 -24.46 17.24 -18.10
C ASN A 42 -24.95 18.63 -18.51
N ASP A 43 -24.49 19.64 -17.79
CA ASP A 43 -24.82 21.06 -17.94
C ASP A 43 -23.81 21.81 -18.84
N GLY A 44 -22.85 21.10 -19.43
CA GLY A 44 -21.81 21.66 -20.28
C GLY A 44 -20.65 22.30 -19.51
N ASN A 45 -20.75 22.42 -18.18
CA ASN A 45 -19.70 22.96 -17.34
C ASN A 45 -18.69 21.88 -16.93
N ARG A 46 -17.55 22.33 -16.40
CA ARG A 46 -16.51 21.44 -15.88
C ARG A 46 -16.98 20.76 -14.60
N ASN A 47 -16.97 19.42 -14.62
CA ASN A 47 -17.29 18.56 -13.49
C ASN A 47 -16.10 17.67 -13.13
N TRP A 48 -15.96 17.33 -11.85
CA TRP A 48 -14.90 16.47 -11.33
C TRP A 48 -15.49 15.17 -10.75
N CYS A 49 -14.80 14.07 -11.00
CA CYS A 49 -15.10 12.77 -10.43
C CYS A 49 -13.92 12.30 -9.59
N ASP A 50 -14.22 11.80 -8.38
CA ASP A 50 -13.20 11.28 -7.48
C ASP A 50 -12.62 9.98 -8.04
N ILE A 51 -11.30 9.96 -8.17
CA ILE A 51 -10.49 8.82 -8.64
C ILE A 51 -9.41 8.47 -7.63
N GLY A 52 -9.50 9.00 -6.40
CA GLY A 52 -8.49 8.86 -5.36
C GLY A 52 -7.14 9.48 -5.75
N PRO A 53 -6.02 8.89 -5.30
CA PRO A 53 -4.68 9.42 -5.60
C PRO A 53 -4.22 9.10 -7.03
N SER A 54 -4.93 8.23 -7.75
CA SER A 54 -4.54 7.82 -9.11
C SER A 54 -4.62 8.99 -10.08
N ARG A 55 -3.64 9.07 -10.98
CA ARG A 55 -3.63 10.02 -12.11
C ARG A 55 -3.55 9.35 -13.47
N ASP A 56 -3.33 8.04 -13.49
CA ASP A 56 -3.39 7.23 -14.70
C ASP A 56 -4.85 6.86 -14.99
N VAL A 57 -5.43 7.60 -15.93
CA VAL A 57 -6.82 7.45 -16.37
C VAL A 57 -6.84 7.30 -17.88
N ARG A 58 -7.59 6.30 -18.36
CA ARG A 58 -7.81 6.04 -19.78
C ARG A 58 -9.31 6.14 -20.09
N LEU A 59 -9.64 6.87 -21.15
CA LEU A 59 -10.98 6.86 -21.74
C LEU A 59 -11.24 5.47 -22.34
N VAL A 60 -12.35 4.84 -21.99
CA VAL A 60 -12.69 3.49 -22.49
C VAL A 60 -13.94 3.49 -23.36
N ARG A 61 -14.92 4.32 -23.02
CA ARG A 61 -16.15 4.43 -23.81
C ARG A 61 -16.71 5.83 -23.75
N GLN A 62 -16.86 6.49 -24.89
CA GLN A 62 -17.61 7.74 -24.96
C GLN A 62 -19.12 7.44 -24.89
N ILE A 63 -19.83 8.20 -24.08
CA ILE A 63 -21.29 8.10 -23.89
C ILE A 63 -22.00 9.28 -24.58
N SER A 64 -21.41 10.48 -24.54
CA SER A 64 -21.97 11.68 -25.17
C SER A 64 -21.77 11.72 -26.68
N GLY A 65 -22.66 12.45 -27.37
CA GLY A 65 -22.39 12.93 -28.74
C GLY A 65 -21.32 14.02 -28.79
N SER A 66 -21.17 14.80 -27.71
CA SER A 66 -20.06 15.76 -27.54
C SER A 66 -18.72 15.03 -27.40
N ALA A 67 -17.68 15.57 -28.04
CA ALA A 67 -16.37 14.95 -28.09
C ALA A 67 -15.66 14.91 -26.72
N CYS A 68 -15.05 13.77 -26.38
CA CYS A 68 -14.20 13.57 -25.22
C CYS A 68 -12.71 13.49 -25.62
N ILE A 69 -12.04 14.64 -25.65
CA ILE A 69 -10.65 14.81 -26.08
C ILE A 69 -9.77 15.13 -24.85
N LYS A 70 -8.73 14.33 -24.63
CA LYS A 70 -7.79 14.50 -23.51
C LYS A 70 -7.12 15.88 -23.57
N GLY A 71 -7.06 16.57 -22.46
CA GLY A 71 -6.52 17.93 -22.34
C GLY A 71 -7.46 19.03 -22.82
N SER A 72 -8.56 18.69 -23.48
CA SER A 72 -9.53 19.65 -24.02
C SER A 72 -10.86 19.55 -23.28
N THR A 73 -11.55 18.40 -23.37
CA THR A 73 -12.87 18.19 -22.74
C THR A 73 -12.84 17.13 -21.65
N TRP A 74 -11.69 16.52 -21.39
CA TRP A 74 -11.43 15.78 -20.16
C TRP A 74 -9.95 15.76 -19.81
N GLY A 75 -9.62 15.45 -18.56
CA GLY A 75 -8.23 15.29 -18.11
C GLY A 75 -8.15 14.94 -16.63
N THR A 76 -6.95 15.02 -16.06
CA THR A 76 -6.73 14.84 -14.63
C THR A 76 -6.01 16.06 -14.06
N ASP A 77 -6.41 16.48 -12.86
CA ASP A 77 -5.77 17.56 -12.11
C ASP A 77 -5.67 17.19 -10.62
N ARG A 78 -5.36 18.17 -9.77
CA ARG A 78 -5.23 17.98 -8.31
C ARG A 78 -6.52 17.55 -7.60
N ARG A 79 -7.69 17.78 -8.21
CA ARG A 79 -9.02 17.45 -7.68
C ARG A 79 -9.53 16.10 -8.20
N GLY A 80 -8.92 15.55 -9.25
CA GLY A 80 -9.28 14.24 -9.80
C GLY A 80 -9.43 14.27 -11.32
N LEU A 81 -10.27 13.36 -11.84
CA LEU A 81 -10.69 13.34 -13.23
C LEU A 81 -11.68 14.47 -13.45
N TRP A 82 -11.47 15.30 -14.48
CA TRP A 82 -12.45 16.31 -14.89
C TRP A 82 -12.96 16.02 -16.30
N VAL A 83 -14.22 16.38 -16.54
CA VAL A 83 -14.88 16.39 -17.86
C VAL A 83 -15.59 17.73 -18.06
N ASP A 84 -15.69 18.18 -19.30
CA ASP A 84 -16.09 19.55 -19.64
C ASP A 84 -16.83 19.60 -20.98
N ARG A 85 -17.55 20.69 -21.26
CA ARG A 85 -18.24 20.95 -22.54
C ARG A 85 -19.11 19.79 -23.03
N GLY A 86 -19.84 19.15 -22.11
CA GLY A 86 -20.77 18.08 -22.43
C GLY A 86 -20.15 16.69 -22.61
N CYS A 87 -18.84 16.53 -22.38
CA CYS A 87 -18.19 15.23 -22.41
C CYS A 87 -18.76 14.32 -21.30
N ARG A 88 -19.24 13.13 -21.70
CA ARG A 88 -19.71 12.06 -20.81
C ARG A 88 -19.10 10.76 -21.28
N ALA A 89 -18.42 10.04 -20.38
CA ALA A 89 -17.70 8.82 -20.75
C ALA A 89 -17.45 7.90 -19.56
N GLU A 90 -17.15 6.64 -19.88
CA GLU A 90 -16.52 5.69 -18.96
C GLU A 90 -15.01 5.74 -19.10
N PHE A 91 -14.36 5.71 -17.95
CA PHE A 91 -12.92 5.72 -17.80
C PHE A 91 -12.48 4.53 -16.97
N VAL A 92 -11.28 4.03 -17.25
CA VAL A 92 -10.56 3.11 -16.38
C VAL A 92 -9.51 3.90 -15.63
N VAL A 93 -9.55 3.82 -14.31
CA VAL A 93 -8.53 4.37 -13.43
C VAL A 93 -7.58 3.24 -13.08
N ALA A 94 -6.30 3.33 -13.47
CA ALA A 94 -5.35 2.31 -13.08
C ALA A 94 -5.30 2.25 -11.54
N ALA A 95 -5.47 1.06 -10.98
CA ALA A 95 -5.22 0.78 -9.57
C ALA A 95 -3.71 0.91 -9.35
N GLY A 96 -3.24 2.11 -9.01
CA GLY A 96 -1.81 2.35 -9.00
C GLY A 96 -1.41 3.81 -8.82
N GLY A 97 -2.11 4.57 -7.98
CA GLY A 97 -1.39 5.54 -7.16
C GLY A 97 -0.57 4.75 -6.13
N PRO A 98 0.67 5.15 -5.80
CA PRO A 98 1.33 4.63 -4.60
C PRO A 98 0.32 4.67 -3.44
N PRO A 99 0.19 3.61 -2.63
CA PRO A 99 -0.71 3.66 -1.48
C PRO A 99 -0.45 4.96 -0.71
N PRO A 100 -1.51 5.64 -0.21
CA PRO A 100 -1.33 6.85 0.59
C PRO A 100 -0.28 6.54 1.67
N PRO A 101 0.65 7.48 1.98
CA PRO A 101 1.69 7.24 2.96
C PRO A 101 1.06 6.66 4.21
N GLN A 102 1.34 5.38 4.51
CA GLN A 102 0.82 4.75 5.70
C GLN A 102 1.59 5.34 6.88
N TYR A 103 1.06 6.42 7.44
CA TYR A 103 1.56 6.99 8.68
C TYR A 103 1.42 5.92 9.77
N GLY A 104 2.54 5.30 10.16
CA GLY A 104 2.62 4.30 11.23
C GLY A 104 2.87 2.84 10.79
N ALA A 105 2.89 2.53 9.49
CA ALA A 105 3.36 1.21 9.06
C ALA A 105 4.91 1.16 9.12
N PRO A 106 5.52 0.13 9.74
CA PRO A 106 6.97 0.01 9.75
C PRO A 106 7.49 -0.09 8.31
N ARG A 107 8.31 0.87 7.88
CA ARG A 107 8.89 0.88 6.53
C ARG A 107 10.41 0.80 6.57
N ILE A 108 11.00 0.22 5.53
CA ILE A 108 12.44 0.17 5.36
C ILE A 108 12.90 1.37 4.53
N VAL A 109 13.86 2.12 5.04
CA VAL A 109 14.52 3.24 4.36
C VAL A 109 15.99 2.89 4.19
N THR A 110 16.46 2.82 2.94
CA THR A 110 17.90 2.68 2.65
C THR A 110 18.54 4.05 2.65
N CYS A 111 19.54 4.25 3.51
CA CYS A 111 20.26 5.51 3.62
C CYS A 111 21.77 5.29 3.48
N SER A 112 22.47 6.17 2.77
CA SER A 112 23.86 5.93 2.35
C SER A 112 24.75 7.17 2.39
N SER A 113 25.91 7.04 3.04
CA SER A 113 27.06 7.95 2.96
C SER A 113 28.05 7.39 1.91
N ASN A 114 27.84 7.71 0.63
CA ASN A 114 28.68 7.16 -0.45
C ASN A 114 30.04 7.85 -0.58
N ASP A 115 30.07 9.15 -0.30
CA ASP A 115 31.23 10.03 -0.37
C ASP A 115 31.91 10.21 1.00
N GLY A 116 31.49 9.44 2.00
CA GLY A 116 32.02 9.50 3.37
C GLY A 116 31.53 10.71 4.18
N LYS A 117 30.72 11.60 3.59
CA LYS A 117 30.16 12.78 4.26
C LYS A 117 28.80 12.48 4.87
N ARG A 118 28.34 13.38 5.73
CA ARG A 118 27.01 13.29 6.34
C ARG A 118 25.91 13.52 5.29
N ASN A 119 25.04 12.53 5.15
CA ASN A 119 23.88 12.57 4.26
C ASN A 119 22.60 12.36 5.07
N TRP A 120 21.50 12.96 4.61
CA TRP A 120 20.18 12.87 5.25
C TRP A 120 19.19 12.16 4.33
N CYS A 121 18.33 11.34 4.92
CA CYS A 121 17.25 10.63 4.26
C CYS A 121 15.92 11.00 4.90
N ASP A 122 14.92 11.27 4.05
CA ASP A 122 13.59 11.64 4.49
C ASP A 122 12.90 10.45 5.18
N ILE A 123 12.58 10.64 6.45
CA ILE A 123 11.81 9.70 7.28
C ILE A 123 10.48 10.32 7.74
N GLY A 124 10.09 11.48 7.21
CA GLY A 124 8.90 12.20 7.60
C GLY A 124 8.91 12.58 9.09
N PRO A 125 7.74 12.55 9.76
CA PRO A 125 7.64 12.91 11.18
C PRO A 125 8.21 11.82 12.12
N SER A 126 8.47 10.62 11.62
CA SER A 126 8.96 9.49 12.42
C SER A 126 10.28 9.80 13.10
N ARG A 127 10.44 9.31 14.33
CA ARG A 127 11.68 9.40 15.12
C ARG A 127 12.12 8.05 15.66
N ASP A 128 11.25 7.03 15.66
CA ASP A 128 11.61 5.65 15.96
C ASP A 128 12.29 5.03 14.74
N VAL A 129 13.62 4.99 14.78
CA VAL A 129 14.46 4.44 13.72
C VAL A 129 15.42 3.42 14.31
N ARG A 130 15.45 2.22 13.73
CA ARG A 130 16.37 1.14 14.12
C ARG A 130 17.16 0.67 12.91
N LEU A 131 18.45 0.39 13.11
CA LEU A 131 19.28 -0.28 12.10
C LEU A 131 18.69 -1.67 11.83
N ALA A 132 18.34 -1.96 10.58
CA ALA A 132 17.77 -3.24 10.18
C ALA A 132 18.83 -4.14 9.52
N ARG A 133 19.64 -3.57 8.61
CA ARG A 133 20.68 -4.32 7.89
C ARG A 133 21.81 -3.38 7.47
N GLN A 134 23.03 -3.68 7.88
CA GLN A 134 24.19 -2.95 7.37
C GLN A 134 24.54 -3.43 5.96
N ILE A 135 24.80 -2.49 5.05
CA ILE A 135 25.18 -2.73 3.65
C ILE A 135 26.66 -2.41 3.43
N SER A 136 27.21 -1.41 4.11
CA SER A 136 28.63 -1.04 4.03
C SER A 136 29.55 -1.95 4.84
N GLY A 137 30.82 -2.05 4.41
CA GLY A 137 31.90 -2.53 5.29
C GLY A 137 32.26 -1.55 6.41
N SER A 138 32.05 -0.24 6.18
CA SER A 138 32.16 0.79 7.22
C SER A 138 31.06 0.63 8.27
N ALA A 139 31.41 0.78 9.54
CA ALA A 139 30.51 0.53 10.66
C ALA A 139 29.35 1.55 10.74
N CYS A 140 28.14 1.06 10.99
CA CYS A 140 26.96 1.86 11.27
C CYS A 140 26.61 1.81 12.77
N ILE A 141 27.10 2.81 13.52
CA ILE A 141 26.96 2.93 14.98
C ILE A 141 26.07 4.12 15.31
N GLN A 142 25.00 3.89 16.08
CA GLN A 142 24.05 4.94 16.45
C GLN A 142 24.74 6.04 17.26
N GLY A 143 24.44 7.30 16.94
CA GLY A 143 25.06 8.48 17.56
C GLY A 143 26.47 8.79 17.05
N SER A 144 27.09 7.90 16.29
CA SER A 144 28.44 8.08 15.75
C SER A 144 28.42 8.20 14.23
N THR A 145 27.96 7.18 13.52
CA THR A 145 27.93 7.15 12.04
C THR A 145 26.53 7.09 11.47
N TRP A 146 25.49 7.02 12.32
CA TRP A 146 24.12 7.33 11.94
C TRP A 146 23.32 7.83 13.14
N GLY A 147 22.19 8.46 12.88
CA GLY A 147 21.25 8.90 13.92
C GLY A 147 20.04 9.61 13.33
N THR A 148 19.25 10.27 14.18
CA THR A 148 18.14 11.11 13.75
C THR A 148 18.31 12.53 14.29
N ASP A 149 17.93 13.52 13.48
CA ASP A 149 17.88 14.92 13.87
C ASP A 149 16.63 15.62 13.29
N ARG A 150 16.58 16.95 13.38
CA ARG A 150 15.45 17.75 12.86
C ARG A 150 15.23 17.65 11.34
N ARG A 151 16.23 17.23 10.58
CA ARG A 151 16.18 17.05 9.12
C ARG A 151 15.82 15.61 8.72
N GLY A 152 15.96 14.65 9.63
CA GLY A 152 15.59 13.25 9.41
C GLY A 152 16.66 12.28 9.88
N LEU A 153 16.71 11.11 9.24
CA LEU A 153 17.75 10.10 9.45
C LEU A 153 19.03 10.59 8.78
N TRP A 154 20.15 10.62 9.50
CA TRP A 154 21.45 10.90 8.92
C TRP A 154 22.38 9.69 9.00
N VAL A 155 23.27 9.57 8.02
CA VAL A 155 24.39 8.60 7.97
C VAL A 155 25.67 9.32 7.58
N ASP A 156 26.80 8.83 8.05
CA ASP A 156 28.10 9.53 7.98
C ASP A 156 29.26 8.54 7.87
N ARG A 157 30.45 9.00 7.46
CA ARG A 157 31.70 8.23 7.42
C ARG A 157 31.59 6.87 6.73
N GLY A 158 30.86 6.82 5.61
CA GLY A 158 30.74 5.60 4.80
C GLY A 158 29.65 4.63 5.25
N CYS A 159 28.89 4.94 6.30
CA CYS A 159 27.78 4.11 6.73
C CYS A 159 26.68 4.05 5.65
N ARG A 160 26.33 2.83 5.25
CA ARG A 160 25.22 2.51 4.33
C ARG A 160 24.43 1.37 4.93
N ALA A 161 23.13 1.56 5.10
CA ALA A 161 22.28 0.57 5.73
C ALA A 161 20.80 0.75 5.39
N ASP A 162 20.05 -0.32 5.61
CA ASP A 162 18.60 -0.29 5.71
C ASP A 162 18.18 0.02 7.15
N PHE A 163 17.21 0.91 7.28
CA PHE A 163 16.66 1.35 8.56
C PHE A 163 15.17 1.08 8.62
N LYS A 164 14.73 0.49 9.73
CA LYS A 164 13.31 0.31 10.03
C LYS A 164 12.80 1.56 10.73
N VAL A 165 11.80 2.22 10.11
CA VAL A 165 11.19 3.46 10.59
C VAL A 165 9.74 3.18 11.01
N ARG A 166 9.34 3.66 12.20
CA ARG A 166 7.96 3.57 12.72
C ARG A 166 7.38 4.94 13.03
#